data_AF-A0A564G0E7-F1
#
_entry.id   AF-A0A564G0E7-F1
#
_cell.length_a   1.000
_cell.length_b   1.000
_cell.length_c   1.000
_cell.angle_alpha   90.00
_cell.angle_beta   90.00
_cell.angle_gamma   90.00
#
_symmetry.space_group_name_H-M   'P 1'
#
loop_
_entity.id
_entity.type
_entity.pdbx_description
1 polymer ?
#
loop_
_entity_poly.entity_id
_entity_poly.type
_entity_poly.pdbx_seq_one_letter_code
_entity_poly.pdbx_strand_id
1 'polypeptide(L)' 'MIAGHGQWRGAAGRLRAERTRIVLVVAEDRPETLAALNAIRDAYRAAFAQEAVGLVLSPACASFR' A
#
# COMPACT_ATOMS: atom_id res chain seq x y z
N MET A 1 -3.47 5.87 -11.80
CA MET A 1 -3.69 4.70 -10.91
C MET A 1 -3.59 3.43 -11.73
N ILE A 2 -2.88 2.43 -11.21
CA ILE A 2 -2.67 1.15 -11.90
C ILE A 2 -3.71 0.15 -11.37
N ALA A 3 -4.37 -0.59 -12.27
CA ALA A 3 -5.29 -1.66 -11.89
C ALA A 3 -4.51 -2.90 -11.45
N GLY A 4 -4.99 -3.59 -10.42
CA GLY A 4 -4.35 -4.81 -9.92
C GLY A 4 -5.35 -5.83 -9.38
N HIS A 5 -4.82 -7.01 -9.08
CA HIS A 5 -5.54 -8.07 -8.36
C HIS A 5 -4.81 -8.33 -7.05
N GLY A 6 -5.44 -7.94 -5.95
CA GLY A 6 -4.89 -8.09 -4.61
C GLY A 6 -5.25 -9.46 -4.06
N GLN A 7 -4.33 -10.06 -3.31
CA GLN A 7 -4.60 -11.25 -2.50
C GLN A 7 -3.97 -11.10 -1.12
N TRP A 8 -4.73 -11.45 -0.08
CA TRP A 8 -4.23 -11.46 1.29
C TRP A 8 -4.96 -12.52 2.11
N ARG A 9 -4.33 -12.95 3.20
CA ARG A 9 -4.95 -13.84 4.17
C ARG A 9 -5.67 -12.99 5.22
N GLY A 10 -6.99 -13.13 5.32
CA GLY A 10 -7.77 -12.45 6.35
C GLY A 10 -7.59 -13.07 7.74
N ALA A 11 -8.14 -12.44 8.77
CA ALA A 11 -8.02 -12.89 10.16
C ALA A 11 -8.58 -14.31 10.38
N ALA A 12 -9.63 -14.69 9.63
CA ALA A 12 -10.19 -16.04 9.64
C ALA A 12 -9.35 -17.08 8.85
N GLY A 13 -8.12 -16.76 8.47
CA GLY A 13 -7.20 -17.64 7.74
C GLY A 13 -7.53 -17.87 6.26
N ARG A 14 -8.70 -17.44 5.79
CA ARG A 14 -9.15 -17.61 4.39
C ARG A 14 -8.46 -16.59 3.47
N LEU A 15 -7.94 -17.06 2.33
CA LEU A 15 -7.41 -16.19 1.29
C LEU A 15 -8.56 -15.35 0.69
N ARG A 16 -8.35 -14.04 0.58
CA ARG A 16 -9.22 -13.09 -0.09
C ARG A 16 -8.56 -12.68 -1.39
N ALA A 17 -9.36 -12.52 -2.44
CA ALA A 17 -8.93 -11.95 -3.71
C ALA A 17 -9.89 -10.83 -4.08
N GLU A 18 -9.37 -9.67 -4.47
CA GLU A 18 -10.17 -8.51 -4.81
C GLU A 18 -9.54 -7.71 -5.95
N ARG A 19 -10.36 -7.08 -6.79
CA ARG A 19 -9.91 -6.03 -7.69
C ARG A 19 -9.39 -4.86 -6.85
N THR A 20 -8.14 -4.45 -7.09
CA THR A 20 -7.50 -3.39 -6.31
C THR A 20 -6.98 -2.26 -7.20
N ARG A 21 -6.59 -1.17 -6.56
CA ARG A 21 -5.90 -0.03 -7.18
C ARG A 21 -4.53 0.11 -6.52
N ILE A 22 -3.51 0.27 -7.35
CA ILE A 22 -2.14 0.51 -6.91
C ILE A 22 -1.83 1.99 -7.10
N VAL A 23 -1.33 2.61 -6.02
CA VAL A 23 -0.76 3.95 -6.00
C VAL A 23 0.75 3.80 -5.93
N LEU A 24 1.45 4.35 -6.92
CA LEU A 24 2.91 4.43 -6.90
C LEU A 24 3.31 5.80 -6.34
N VAL A 25 4.07 5.77 -5.25
CA VAL A 25 4.65 6.97 -4.63
C VAL A 25 6.15 6.89 -4.83
N VAL A 26 6.74 7.96 -5.36
CA VAL A 26 8.18 8.12 -5.47
C VAL A 26 8.60 9.20 -4.48
N ALA A 27 9.45 8.82 -3.53
CA ALA A 27 9.90 9.66 -2.45
C ALA A 27 11.32 9.25 -2.03
N GLU A 28 12.00 10.15 -1.31
CA GLU A 28 13.29 9.85 -0.71
C GLU A 28 13.17 8.75 0.36
N ASP A 29 14.15 7.86 0.42
CA ASP A 29 14.22 6.79 1.42
C ASP A 29 14.67 7.36 2.77
N ARG A 30 13.70 7.83 3.55
CA ARG A 30 13.90 8.37 4.90
C ARG A 30 12.92 7.73 5.88
N PRO A 31 13.27 7.62 7.17
CA PRO A 31 12.37 7.10 8.19
C PRO A 31 10.99 7.78 8.21
N GLU A 32 10.96 9.10 7.96
CA GLU A 32 9.72 9.89 7.91
C GLU A 32 8.82 9.48 6.73
N THR A 33 9.41 9.10 5.60
CA THR A 33 8.66 8.59 4.43
C THR A 33 7.96 7.29 4.78
N LEU A 34 8.65 6.36 5.44
CA LEU A 34 8.04 5.10 5.88
C LEU A 34 6.93 5.33 6.92
N ALA A 35 7.14 6.25 7.87
CA ALA A 35 6.12 6.63 8.84
C ALA A 35 4.87 7.20 8.16
N ALA A 36 5.03 8.10 7.19
CA ALA A 36 3.93 8.68 6.42
C ALA A 36 3.17 7.62 5.59
N LEU A 37 3.88 6.69 4.94
CA LEU A 37 3.27 5.59 4.19
C LEU A 37 2.45 4.67 5.11
N ASN A 38 2.92 4.40 6.33
CA ASN A 38 2.15 3.63 7.30
C ASN A 38 0.91 4.38 7.80
N ALA A 39 1.02 5.69 8.05
CA ALA A 39 -0.13 6.52 8.41
C ALA A 39 -1.23 6.50 7.32
N ILE A 40 -0.83 6.56 6.04
CA ILE A 40 -1.77 6.42 4.91
C ILE A 40 -2.46 5.05 4.94
N ARG A 41 -1.73 3.96 5.20
CA ARG A 41 -2.31 2.61 5.26
C ARG A 41 -3.32 2.48 6.38
N ASP A 42 -3.03 3.03 7.55
CA ASP A 42 -3.93 2.96 8.71
C ASP A 42 -5.18 3.81 8.50
N ALA A 43 -5.03 5.02 7.92
CA ALA A 43 -6.16 5.84 7.53
C ALA A 43 -7.06 5.13 6.50
N TYR A 44 -6.46 4.46 5.50
CA TYR A 44 -7.22 3.70 4.49
C TYR A 44 -7.96 2.50 5.11
N ARG A 45 -7.31 1.76 6.02
CA ARG A 45 -7.95 0.66 6.76
C ARG A 45 -9.18 1.14 7.52
N ALA A 46 -9.05 2.24 8.26
CA ALA A 46 -10.15 2.81 9.05
C ALA A 46 -11.29 3.31 8.16
N ALA A 47 -10.99 4.04 7.08
CA ALA A 47 -12.00 4.63 6.21
C ALA A 47 -12.82 3.60 5.42
N PHE A 48 -12.22 2.46 5.07
CA PHE A 48 -12.84 1.45 4.20
C PHE A 48 -13.07 0.09 4.86
N ALA A 49 -12.91 0.00 6.19
CA ALA A 49 -13.02 -1.24 6.96
C ALA A 49 -12.21 -2.42 6.37
N GLN A 50 -11.01 -2.12 5.85
CA GLN A 50 -10.15 -3.11 5.21
C GLN A 50 -9.32 -3.87 6.24
N GLU A 51 -9.28 -5.20 6.12
CA GLU A 51 -8.44 -6.06 6.99
C GLU A 51 -6.93 -5.85 6.73
N ALA A 52 -6.56 -5.54 5.49
CA ALA A 52 -5.16 -5.39 5.10
C ALA A 52 -4.97 -4.38 3.95
N VAL A 53 -3.85 -3.65 3.98
CA VAL A 53 -3.39 -2.80 2.89
C VAL A 53 -1.93 -3.13 2.64
N GLY A 54 -1.61 -3.60 1.43
CA GLY A 54 -0.26 -3.99 1.03
C GLY A 54 0.67 -2.79 0.89
N LEU A 55 1.96 -3.02 1.18
CA LEU A 55 3.03 -2.05 0.95
C LEU A 55 4.21 -2.81 0.33
N VAL A 56 4.72 -2.32 -0.79
CA VAL A 56 5.92 -2.82 -1.45
C VAL A 56 6.87 -1.64 -1.58
N LEU A 57 8.09 -1.81 -1.09
CA LEU A 57 9.16 -0.82 -1.18
C LEU A 57 10.23 -1.35 -2.12
N SER A 58 10.70 -0.51 -3.04
CA SER A 58 11.77 -0.86 -3.97
C SER A 58 12.59 0.39 -4.25
N PRO A 59 13.93 0.33 -4.12
CA PRO A 59 14.80 1.44 -4.54
C PRO A 59 14.64 1.72 -6.03
N ALA A 60 14.61 2.99 -6.41
CA ALA A 60 14.54 3.42 -7.80
C ALA A 60 15.31 4.73 -8.00
N CYS A 61 15.83 4.93 -9.21
CA CYS A 61 16.30 6.25 -9.65
C CYS A 61 15.11 7.03 -10.20
N ALA A 62 14.96 8.29 -9.80
CA ALA A 62 13.95 9.20 -10.31
C ALA A 62 14.54 10.60 -10.52
N SER A 63 14.06 11.28 -11.56
CA SER A 63 14.40 12.66 -11.85
C SER A 63 13.10 13.41 -12.10
N PHE A 64 12.92 14.52 -11.39
CA PHE A 64 11.81 15.43 -11.56
C PHE A 64 12.42 16.71 -12.12
N ARG A 65 12.04 17.08 -13.35
CA ARG A 65 12.38 18.39 -13.92
C ARG A 65 11.32 19.41 -13.52
#